data_AF-U2G3Y9-F1
#
_entry.id   AF-U2G3Y9-F1
#
_cell.length_a   1.000
_cell.length_b   1.000
_cell.length_c   1.000
_cell.angle_alpha   90.00
_cell.angle_beta   90.00
_cell.angle_gamma   90.00
#
_symmetry.space_group_name_H-M   'P 1'
#
loop_
_entity.id
_entity.type
_entity.pdbx_description
1 polymer ?
#
loop_
_entity_poly.entity_id
_entity_poly.type
_entity_poly.pdbx_seq_one_letter_code
_entity_poly.pdbx_strand_id
1 'polypeptide(L)'
;MLRRRFISAHIRNFYRIKALEIDIYSTRAGRFRRLPRVLLTQPAADRWTPLHLSEPFLACIRRVPVKVTKLENTGRYPIEQPGLPQMVAAIDAFCRDVTAQ
;
A
#
# COMPACT_ATOMS: atom_id res chain seq x y z
N MET A 1 -32.94 -11.66 18.90
CA MET A 1 -32.62 -10.68 19.95
C MET A 1 -31.17 -10.24 19.76
N LEU A 2 -30.94 -8.93 19.52
CA LEU A 2 -29.67 -8.17 19.69
C LEU A 2 -28.42 -8.56 18.85
N ARG A 3 -27.65 -7.70 18.16
CA ARG A 3 -27.67 -6.24 17.91
C ARG A 3 -27.01 -5.98 16.55
N ARG A 4 -27.69 -5.23 15.68
CA ARG A 4 -27.08 -4.53 14.55
C ARG A 4 -26.19 -3.42 15.12
N ARG A 5 -24.87 -3.52 14.99
CA ARG A 5 -23.95 -2.41 15.27
C ARG A 5 -23.79 -1.60 13.99
N PHE A 6 -24.46 -0.44 13.99
CA PHE A 6 -24.24 0.66 13.05
C PHE A 6 -22.75 1.02 13.02
N ILE A 7 -22.05 0.65 11.95
CA ILE A 7 -20.75 1.23 11.62
C ILE A 7 -21.03 2.39 10.66
N SER A 8 -20.81 3.58 11.20
CA SER A 8 -20.98 4.89 10.54
C SER A 8 -20.47 4.87 9.10
N ALA A 9 -21.31 5.34 8.18
CA ALA A 9 -21.03 5.42 6.75
C ALA A 9 -19.77 6.25 6.41
N HIS A 10 -19.29 7.09 7.35
CA HIS A 10 -18.08 7.90 7.17
C HIS A 10 -16.77 7.09 7.23
N ILE A 11 -16.74 5.99 7.99
CA ILE A 11 -15.53 5.14 8.11
C ILE A 11 -15.30 4.34 6.82
N ARG A 12 -16.38 3.91 6.16
CA ARG A 12 -16.31 3.16 4.89
C ARG A 12 -15.69 3.96 3.74
N ASN A 13 -15.82 5.29 3.74
CA ASN A 13 -15.34 6.12 2.65
C ASN A 13 -13.82 6.34 2.70
N PHE A 14 -13.23 6.37 3.90
CA PHE A 14 -11.80 6.61 4.07
C PHE A 14 -10.94 5.42 3.63
N TYR A 15 -11.39 4.19 3.93
CA TYR A 15 -10.71 2.97 3.46
C TYR A 15 -10.85 2.75 1.94
N ARG A 16 -11.87 3.31 1.29
CA ARG A 16 -12.10 3.15 -0.15
C ARG A 16 -11.14 4.00 -1.00
N ILE A 17 -10.65 5.13 -0.47
CA ILE A 17 -9.70 6.01 -1.19
C ILE A 17 -8.26 5.47 -1.10
N LYS A 18 -7.86 4.86 0.02
CA LYS A 18 -6.50 4.27 0.17
C LYS A 18 -6.30 2.95 -0.56
N ALA A 19 -7.37 2.18 -0.79
CA ALA A 19 -7.28 0.94 -1.58
C ALA A 19 -7.06 1.20 -3.08
N LEU A 20 -7.28 2.44 -3.55
CA LEU A 20 -7.14 2.83 -4.95
C LEU A 20 -5.70 3.12 -5.37
N GLU A 21 -4.77 3.23 -4.43
CA GLU A 21 -3.32 3.40 -4.69
C GLU A 21 -2.54 2.11 -4.30
N ILE A 22 -3.24 0.98 -4.27
CA ILE A 22 -2.62 -0.32 -4.44
C ILE A 22 -2.85 -0.64 -5.92
N ASP A 23 -1.92 -0.21 -6.78
CA ASP A 23 -1.84 -0.72 -8.15
C ASP A 23 -1.47 -2.21 -8.08
N ILE A 24 -2.48 -3.03 -7.81
CA ILE A 24 -2.41 -4.46 -8.05
C ILE A 24 -2.43 -4.58 -9.57
N TYR A 25 -1.25 -4.70 -10.18
CA TYR A 25 -1.11 -5.14 -11.57
C TYR A 25 -1.74 -6.53 -11.70
N SER A 26 -3.05 -6.58 -11.90
CA SER A 26 -3.81 -7.77 -12.22
C SER A 26 -4.24 -7.69 -13.68
N THR A 27 -3.27 -7.74 -14.60
CA THR A 27 -3.54 -7.86 -16.02
C THR A 27 -3.68 -9.33 -16.42
N ARG A 28 -4.92 -9.68 -16.82
CA ARG A 28 -5.38 -10.85 -17.62
C ARG A 28 -4.61 -12.17 -17.49
N ALA A 29 -5.30 -13.18 -16.95
CA ALA A 29 -5.38 -14.61 -17.35
C ALA A 29 -4.21 -15.28 -18.12
N GLY A 30 -2.96 -14.85 -17.93
CA GLY A 30 -1.76 -15.61 -18.24
C GLY A 30 -1.33 -16.33 -16.97
N ARG A 31 -0.82 -17.56 -17.09
CA ARG A 31 -0.25 -18.29 -15.97
C ARG A 31 0.88 -17.46 -15.34
N PHE A 32 0.58 -16.73 -14.27
CA PHE A 32 1.62 -16.17 -13.40
C PHE A 32 2.28 -17.36 -12.70
N ARG A 33 3.45 -17.75 -13.20
CA ARG A 33 4.27 -18.81 -12.59
C ARG A 33 4.83 -18.38 -11.23
N ARG A 34 4.69 -17.10 -10.86
CA ARG A 34 5.13 -16.51 -9.59
C ARG A 34 3.96 -15.88 -8.84
N LEU A 35 3.98 -16.01 -7.51
CA LEU A 35 2.98 -15.40 -6.64
C LEU A 35 3.07 -13.88 -6.72
N PRO A 36 1.93 -13.16 -6.75
CA PRO A 36 1.92 -11.71 -6.67
C PRO A 36 2.57 -11.23 -5.36
N ARG A 37 3.12 -10.02 -5.37
CA ARG A 37 3.78 -9.38 -4.21
C ARG A 37 3.26 -7.95 -4.08
N VAL A 38 3.19 -7.43 -2.86
CA VAL A 38 2.66 -6.09 -2.57
C VAL A 38 3.76 -5.19 -2.02
N LEU A 39 3.82 -3.96 -2.51
CA LEU A 39 4.64 -2.87 -1.98
C LEU A 39 3.73 -1.77 -1.44
N LEU A 40 3.99 -1.30 -0.22
CA LEU A 40 3.43 -0.06 0.32
C LEU A 40 4.55 0.97 0.48
N THR A 41 4.46 2.09 -0.22
CA THR A 41 5.29 3.28 0.05
C THR A 41 4.55 4.21 0.99
N GLN A 42 5.11 4.45 2.17
CA GLN A 42 4.49 5.26 3.22
C GLN A 42 5.32 6.51 3.48
N PRO A 43 4.79 7.72 3.29
CA PRO A 43 5.49 8.93 3.70
C PRO A 43 5.71 8.95 5.22
N ALA A 44 6.95 9.19 5.65
CA ALA A 44 7.34 9.12 7.07
C ALA A 44 6.76 10.25 7.91
N ALA A 45 6.50 11.43 7.30
CA ALA A 45 5.94 12.59 7.97
C ALA A 45 4.44 12.81 7.66
N ASP A 46 3.75 11.82 7.09
CA ASP A 46 2.31 11.90 6.87
C ASP A 46 1.53 11.82 8.19
N ARG A 47 1.02 12.98 8.62
CA ARG A 47 0.17 13.11 9.80
C ARG A 47 -1.31 12.85 9.52
N TRP A 48 -1.71 12.81 8.25
CA TRP A 48 -3.11 12.63 7.87
C TRP A 48 -3.43 11.14 7.76
N THR A 49 -2.51 10.35 7.23
CA THR A 49 -2.63 8.89 7.13
C THR A 49 -1.36 8.16 7.58
N PRO A 50 -1.04 8.20 8.88
CA PRO A 50 0.13 7.54 9.43
C PRO A 50 0.08 6.02 9.26
N LEU A 51 1.26 5.39 9.21
CA LEU A 51 1.44 3.95 8.93
C LEU A 51 0.56 3.03 9.78
N HIS A 52 0.39 3.35 11.07
CA HIS A 52 -0.37 2.51 12.00
C HIS A 52 -1.84 2.32 11.59
N LEU A 53 -2.39 3.20 10.75
CA LEU A 53 -3.74 3.02 10.19
C LEU A 53 -3.77 1.94 9.10
N SER A 54 -2.66 1.71 8.41
CA SER A 54 -2.53 0.66 7.39
C SER A 54 -2.15 -0.69 7.99
N GLU A 55 -1.44 -0.71 9.13
CA GLU A 55 -0.96 -1.94 9.78
C GLU A 55 -2.03 -3.03 9.97
N PRO A 56 -3.26 -2.74 10.46
CA PRO A 56 -4.30 -3.76 10.59
C PRO A 56 -4.68 -4.40 9.25
N PHE A 57 -4.71 -3.60 8.18
CA PHE A 57 -5.00 -4.11 6.83
C PHE A 57 -3.84 -4.93 6.28
N LEU A 58 -2.60 -4.47 6.45
CA LEU A 58 -1.41 -5.22 6.03
C LEU A 58 -1.33 -6.57 6.76
N ALA A 59 -1.71 -6.62 8.03
CA ALA A 59 -1.78 -7.86 8.81
C ALA A 59 -2.86 -8.85 8.31
N CYS A 60 -3.83 -8.41 7.51
CA CYS A 60 -4.79 -9.28 6.85
C CYS A 60 -4.23 -9.93 5.57
N ILE A 61 -3.16 -9.40 4.99
CA ILE A 61 -2.54 -9.93 3.76
C ILE A 61 -1.59 -11.08 4.14
N ARG A 62 -2.10 -12.32 4.06
CA ARG A 62 -1.34 -13.53 4.44
C ARG A 62 -0.85 -14.38 3.28
N ARG A 63 -1.42 -14.19 2.08
CA ARG A 63 -1.19 -15.07 0.91
C ARG A 63 0.00 -14.66 0.06
N VAL A 64 0.44 -13.42 0.20
CA VAL A 64 1.50 -12.82 -0.63
C VAL A 64 2.47 -12.05 0.25
N PRO A 65 3.76 -12.01 -0.11
CA PRO A 65 4.72 -11.15 0.56
C PRO A 65 4.31 -9.68 0.45
N VAL A 66 4.46 -8.95 1.56
CA VAL A 66 4.22 -7.51 1.65
C VAL A 66 5.52 -6.83 2.06
N LYS A 67 5.94 -5.82 1.31
CA LYS A 67 7.06 -4.93 1.66
C LYS A 67 6.52 -3.55 1.99
N VAL A 68 6.98 -2.97 3.09
CA VAL A 68 6.68 -1.57 3.45
C VAL A 68 7.97 -0.77 3.38
N THR A 69 7.94 0.32 2.62
CA THR A 69 9.07 1.25 2.49
C THR A 69 8.61 2.62 2.98
N LYS A 70 9.33 3.18 3.96
CA LYS A 70 9.10 4.56 4.39
C LYS A 70 9.84 5.53 3.46
N LEU A 71 9.18 6.63 3.11
CA LEU A 71 9.78 7.73 2.35
C LEU A 71 10.15 8.83 3.34
N GLU A 72 11.44 9.07 3.53
CA GLU A 72 11.94 9.99 4.55
C GLU A 72 11.73 11.45 4.15
N ASN A 73 11.42 12.31 5.13
CA ASN A 73 11.16 13.74 4.95
C ASN A 73 10.05 14.05 3.93
N THR A 74 9.02 13.20 3.87
CA THR A 74 7.88 13.39 2.96
C THR A 74 6.58 13.57 3.72
N GLY A 75 5.84 14.62 3.35
CA GLY A 75 4.44 14.79 3.72
C GLY A 75 3.53 13.84 2.93
N ARG A 76 2.22 14.03 3.06
CA ARG A 76 1.19 13.14 2.49
C ARG A 76 1.36 12.81 1.01
N TYR A 77 1.85 13.75 0.20
CA TYR A 77 2.05 13.57 -1.24
C TYR A 77 3.55 13.50 -1.56
N PRO A 78 4.09 12.31 -1.86
CA PRO A 78 5.52 12.14 -2.14
C PRO A 78 5.92 12.57 -3.55
N ILE A 79 5.19 13.50 -4.17
CA ILE A 79 5.47 14.00 -5.53
C ILE A 79 6.59 15.05 -5.55
N GLU A 80 6.86 15.67 -4.41
CA GLU A 80 7.91 16.67 -4.24
C GLU A 80 9.21 16.01 -3.76
N GLN A 81 10.32 16.75 -3.85
CA GLN A 81 11.58 16.31 -3.26
C GLN A 81 11.52 16.43 -1.73
N PRO A 82 12.12 15.48 -0.99
CA PRO A 82 12.93 14.35 -1.48
C PRO A 82 12.13 13.08 -1.79
N GLY A 83 10.80 13.12 -1.79
CA GLY A 83 9.94 11.92 -1.84
C GLY A 83 9.89 11.22 -3.18
N LEU A 84 9.76 11.97 -4.27
CA LEU A 84 9.56 11.37 -5.59
C LEU A 84 10.74 10.47 -6.00
N PRO A 85 12.01 10.91 -5.88
CA PRO A 85 13.14 10.03 -6.16
C PRO A 85 13.19 8.77 -5.28
N GLN A 86 12.84 8.89 -4.00
CA GLN A 86 12.78 7.74 -3.08
C GLN A 86 11.69 6.73 -3.49
N MET A 87 10.53 7.23 -3.89
CA MET A 87 9.42 6.40 -4.36
C MET A 87 9.80 5.66 -5.65
N VAL A 88 10.39 6.36 -6.62
CA VAL A 88 10.87 5.77 -7.88
C VAL A 88 11.92 4.70 -7.60
N ALA A 89 12.91 4.97 -6.73
CA ALA A 89 13.93 4.00 -6.36
C ALA A 89 13.34 2.75 -5.67
N ALA A 90 12.35 2.94 -4.79
CA ALA A 90 11.67 1.84 -4.11
C ALA A 90 10.91 0.94 -5.09
N ILE A 91 10.23 1.54 -6.07
CA ILE A 91 9.49 0.82 -7.12
C ILE A 91 10.44 0.08 -8.05
N ASP A 92 11.51 0.73 -8.54
CA ASP A 92 12.51 0.10 -9.42
C ASP A 92 13.18 -1.10 -8.71
N ALA A 93 13.62 -0.93 -7.46
CA ALA A 93 14.20 -2.02 -6.68
C ALA A 93 13.21 -3.18 -6.47
N PHE A 94 11.94 -2.88 -6.24
CA PHE A 94 10.90 -3.90 -6.10
C PHE A 94 10.65 -4.66 -7.41
N CYS A 95 10.58 -3.96 -8.54
CA CYS A 95 10.43 -4.58 -9.86
C CYS A 95 11.62 -5.50 -10.19
N ARG A 96 12.85 -5.07 -9.90
CA ARG A 96 14.05 -5.90 -10.07
C ARG A 96 14.00 -7.15 -9.20
N ASP A 97 13.64 -7.03 -7.92
CA ASP A 97 13.51 -8.18 -7.01
C ASP A 97 12.47 -9.20 -7.48
N VAL A 98 11.32 -8.74 -8.00
CA VAL A 98 10.26 -9.61 -8.52
C VAL A 98 10.66 -10.30 -9.84
N THR A 99 11.50 -9.66 -10.66
CA THR A 99 11.88 -10.16 -11.99
C THR A 99 13.13 -11.03 -11.99
N ALA A 100 14.12 -10.72 -11.14
CA ALA A 100 15.45 -11.34 -11.13
C ALA A 100 15.54 -12.76 -10.52
N GLN A 101 14.43 -13.36 -10.06
CA GLN A 101 14.38 -14.68 -9.39
C GLN A 101 13.78 -15.80 -10.24
#